data_AF-A0AAW0RBE7-F1
#
_entry.id   AF-A0AAW0RBE7-F1
#
_cell.length_a   1.000
_cell.length_b   1.000
_cell.length_c   1.000
_cell.angle_alpha   90.00
_cell.angle_beta   90.00
_cell.angle_gamma   90.00
#
_symmetry.space_group_name_H-M   'P 1'
#
loop_
_entity.id
_entity.type
_entity.pdbx_description
1 polymer ?
#
loop_
_entity_poly.entity_id
_entity_poly.type
_entity_poly.pdbx_seq_one_letter_code
_entity_poly.pdbx_strand_id
1 'polypeptide(L)'
;MTQEESEESRPFTPKTDTPSYARAKQVRPLYEAGDGDTVADLYSYVAEDGRTYQGYMPGGTGLWALEFAEENPTSEVIGTDLSMIQPLPWTPNCQFVLENSETDEWLYPQKFDYVHLRGVLSCFSDVRTVIRRAYDHLEAGGWIEFQDGVFELEGHEDGSFENTALQRWNALLGKGAAACGRDFAKARRYKQHLRDAGFVDVQERTVMVPGGPWHDDDDKMKVIGVYTANVMLTGVVESFKPFLASAGLSQAEVETITAEVRREILDPSIRWSIPL
;
A
#
# COMPACT_ATOMS: atom_id res chain seq x y z
N MET A 1 19.15 19.93 -63.75
CA MET A 1 20.58 19.89 -63.42
C MET A 1 21.05 21.33 -63.26
N THR A 2 20.76 22.04 -62.18
CA THR A 2 21.33 21.98 -60.80
C THR A 2 22.85 22.10 -60.75
N GLN A 3 23.30 23.22 -60.18
CA GLN A 3 24.48 23.50 -59.32
C GLN A 3 24.72 25.01 -59.41
N GLU A 4 25.08 25.78 -58.39
CA GLU A 4 25.37 25.59 -56.97
C GLU A 4 25.57 27.04 -56.46
N GLU A 5 24.84 27.49 -55.44
CA GLU A 5 25.26 28.67 -54.67
C GLU A 5 25.43 28.22 -53.22
N SER A 6 26.68 28.33 -52.77
CA SER A 6 27.16 28.07 -51.42
C SER A 6 26.81 29.24 -50.50
N GLU A 7 25.96 29.02 -49.50
CA GLU A 7 25.82 29.96 -48.37
C GLU A 7 26.60 29.45 -47.16
N GLU A 8 27.52 30.30 -46.72
CA GLU A 8 28.38 30.15 -45.55
C GLU A 8 27.57 30.03 -44.25
N SER A 9 28.04 29.13 -43.39
CA SER A 9 27.57 28.88 -42.03
C SER A 9 27.63 30.14 -41.15
N ARG A 10 26.47 30.61 -40.68
CA ARG A 10 26.39 31.54 -39.55
C ARG A 10 26.45 30.77 -38.22
N PRO A 11 27.23 31.22 -37.23
CA PRO A 11 27.26 30.58 -35.92
C PRO A 11 25.93 30.79 -35.16
N PHE A 12 25.39 29.69 -34.65
CA PHE A 12 24.23 29.66 -33.78
C PHE A 12 24.58 30.31 -32.43
N THR A 13 24.05 31.50 -32.18
CA THR A 13 23.97 32.09 -30.83
C THR A 13 22.65 31.66 -30.19
N PRO A 14 22.65 30.84 -29.12
CA PRO A 14 21.45 30.57 -28.35
C PRO A 14 20.98 31.85 -27.67
N LYS A 15 19.74 32.27 -27.93
CA LYS A 15 19.08 33.28 -27.11
C LYS A 15 18.86 32.70 -25.71
N THR A 16 19.64 33.17 -24.75
CA THR A 16 19.42 32.92 -23.33
C THR A 16 18.30 33.82 -22.82
N ASP A 17 17.06 33.49 -23.17
CA ASP A 17 15.93 33.89 -22.33
C ASP A 17 15.80 32.81 -21.26
N THR A 18 16.55 32.98 -20.16
CA THR A 18 16.38 32.20 -18.94
C THR A 18 15.40 32.95 -18.06
N PRO A 19 14.13 32.51 -17.91
CA PRO A 19 13.36 32.92 -16.75
C PRO A 19 14.10 32.37 -15.54
N SER A 20 14.47 33.26 -14.62
CA SER A 20 15.19 32.92 -13.40
C SER A 20 14.51 31.75 -12.69
N TYR A 21 15.21 30.61 -12.56
CA TYR A 21 14.88 29.57 -11.59
C TYR A 21 15.18 30.11 -10.18
N ALA A 22 14.34 31.04 -9.74
CA ALA A 22 14.35 31.63 -8.41
C ALA A 22 12.99 31.40 -7.80
N ARG A 23 12.74 30.13 -7.41
CA ARG A 23 11.99 29.67 -6.23
C ARG A 23 11.76 28.16 -6.34
N ALA A 24 12.82 27.38 -6.10
CA ALA A 24 12.61 26.08 -5.48
C ALA A 24 12.04 26.37 -4.08
N LYS A 25 10.71 26.34 -3.93
CA LYS A 25 10.11 26.26 -2.60
C LYS A 25 10.33 24.83 -2.12
N GLN A 26 11.10 24.73 -1.04
CA GLN A 26 11.38 23.48 -0.34
C GLN A 26 10.09 22.71 -0.09
N VAL A 27 10.06 21.44 -0.52
CA VAL A 27 9.22 20.43 0.12
C VAL A 27 9.75 20.29 1.54
N ARG A 28 8.94 20.67 2.54
CA ARG A 28 9.32 20.47 3.95
C ARG A 28 9.00 19.03 4.35
N PRO A 29 9.81 18.41 5.22
CA PRO A 29 9.45 17.15 5.88
C PRO A 29 8.11 17.32 6.60
N LEU A 30 7.27 16.28 6.54
CA LEU A 30 5.89 16.33 7.02
C LEU A 30 5.73 16.42 8.56
N TYR A 31 6.77 16.46 9.40
CA TYR A 31 6.61 16.88 10.81
C TYR A 31 7.94 17.14 11.58
N GLU A 32 7.93 18.09 12.52
CA GLU A 32 8.87 18.19 13.66
C GLU A 32 8.24 17.46 14.85
N ALA A 33 8.92 16.45 15.41
CA ALA A 33 8.37 15.54 16.41
C ALA A 33 7.70 16.22 17.62
N GLY A 34 6.44 15.86 17.89
CA GLY A 34 5.71 16.17 19.12
C GLY A 34 4.78 15.01 19.47
N ASP A 35 4.79 14.61 20.75
CA ASP A 35 4.06 13.45 21.28
C ASP A 35 2.54 13.53 21.03
N GLY A 36 1.97 12.49 20.38
CA GLY A 36 0.53 12.35 20.20
C GLY A 36 0.10 11.98 18.78
N ASP A 37 0.58 10.85 18.29
CA ASP A 37 0.29 10.34 16.95
C ASP A 37 -1.11 9.69 16.88
N THR A 38 -2.00 10.21 16.02
CA THR A 38 -3.34 9.62 15.80
C THR A 38 -3.55 9.28 14.33
N VAL A 39 -4.45 8.33 14.06
CA VAL A 39 -4.84 7.83 12.72
C VAL A 39 -5.31 8.93 11.74
N ALA A 40 -5.53 10.18 12.18
CA ALA A 40 -5.82 11.29 11.28
C ALA A 40 -4.63 11.66 10.36
N ASP A 41 -3.40 11.32 10.77
CA ASP A 41 -2.18 11.59 9.99
C ASP A 41 -2.01 10.62 8.80
N LEU A 42 -2.76 9.51 8.77
CA LEU A 42 -2.83 8.58 7.61
C LEU A 42 -3.72 9.12 6.47
N TYR A 43 -4.53 10.15 6.72
CA TYR A 43 -5.54 10.67 5.79
C TYR A 43 -5.33 12.14 5.38
N SER A 44 -4.26 12.79 5.85
CA SER A 44 -4.02 14.20 5.55
C SER A 44 -2.87 14.36 4.55
N TYR A 45 -3.21 14.50 3.27
CA TYR A 45 -2.26 14.93 2.23
C TYR A 45 -2.55 16.38 1.83
N VAL A 46 -1.50 17.18 1.64
CA VAL A 46 -1.61 18.58 1.18
C VAL A 46 -1.32 18.63 -0.31
N ALA A 47 -2.29 19.13 -1.08
CA ALA A 47 -2.20 19.26 -2.54
C ALA A 47 -1.63 20.61 -2.97
N GLU A 48 -0.62 20.61 -3.85
CA GLU A 48 -0.30 21.71 -4.77
C GLU A 48 0.22 21.15 -6.12
N ASP A 49 -0.22 21.76 -7.23
CA ASP A 49 0.37 21.74 -8.58
C ASP A 49 0.06 20.60 -9.60
N GLY A 50 -1.19 20.18 -9.81
CA GLY A 50 -1.65 19.62 -11.10
C GLY A 50 -0.94 18.35 -11.62
N ARG A 51 -0.82 17.32 -10.78
CA ARG A 51 0.03 16.12 -10.96
C ARG A 51 -0.73 14.85 -11.33
N THR A 52 -0.08 13.84 -11.89
CA THR A 52 -0.69 12.53 -12.25
C THR A 52 -0.25 11.43 -11.26
N TYR A 53 -1.21 10.63 -10.77
CA TYR A 53 -1.07 9.68 -9.65
C TYR A 53 -1.54 8.28 -10.06
N GLN A 54 -0.88 7.25 -9.53
CA GLN A 54 -1.29 5.85 -9.70
C GLN A 54 -1.61 5.23 -8.34
N GLY A 55 -2.77 4.57 -8.22
CA GLY A 55 -3.21 3.92 -6.98
C GLY A 55 -3.50 2.43 -7.16
N TYR A 56 -2.83 1.58 -6.39
CA TYR A 56 -3.02 0.13 -6.38
C TYR A 56 -3.46 -0.33 -4.97
N MET A 57 -4.58 -1.09 -4.88
CA MET A 57 -5.11 -1.68 -3.63
C MET A 57 -5.57 -3.14 -3.87
N PRO A 58 -5.50 -4.04 -2.89
CA PRO A 58 -5.57 -5.48 -3.10
C PRO A 58 -6.83 -5.92 -2.39
N GLY A 59 -7.77 -6.29 -3.24
CA GLY A 59 -9.19 -6.14 -2.94
C GLY A 59 -9.93 -5.29 -3.98
N GLY A 60 -9.23 -4.64 -4.92
CA GLY A 60 -9.74 -4.32 -6.27
C GLY A 60 -10.96 -3.40 -6.39
N THR A 61 -11.50 -2.84 -5.31
CA THR A 61 -12.69 -1.98 -5.39
C THR A 61 -12.39 -0.59 -5.93
N GLY A 62 -11.13 -0.15 -5.92
CA GLY A 62 -10.73 1.17 -6.43
C GLY A 62 -11.16 2.36 -5.57
N LEU A 63 -11.73 2.12 -4.38
CA LEU A 63 -12.28 3.19 -3.52
C LEU A 63 -11.25 4.25 -3.16
N TRP A 64 -10.03 3.86 -2.78
CA TRP A 64 -8.98 4.83 -2.47
C TRP A 64 -8.64 5.72 -3.67
N ALA A 65 -8.55 5.15 -4.88
CA ALA A 65 -8.24 5.92 -6.08
C ALA A 65 -9.37 6.91 -6.42
N LEU A 66 -10.63 6.49 -6.23
CA LEU A 66 -11.80 7.36 -6.40
C LEU A 66 -11.81 8.49 -5.36
N GLU A 67 -11.67 8.17 -4.07
CA GLU A 67 -11.61 9.16 -2.98
C GLU A 67 -10.46 10.15 -3.20
N PHE A 68 -9.27 9.65 -3.52
CA PHE A 68 -8.11 10.49 -3.84
C PHE A 68 -8.39 11.41 -5.03
N ALA A 69 -9.03 10.91 -6.09
CA ALA A 69 -9.40 11.72 -7.24
C ALA A 69 -10.46 12.79 -6.93
N GLU A 70 -11.44 12.48 -6.06
CA GLU A 70 -12.45 13.43 -5.59
C GLU A 70 -11.81 14.58 -4.79
N GLU A 71 -10.89 14.24 -3.89
CA GLU A 71 -10.18 15.22 -3.05
C GLU A 71 -9.14 16.03 -3.84
N ASN A 72 -8.64 15.48 -4.94
CA ASN A 72 -7.61 16.09 -5.78
C ASN A 72 -8.09 16.29 -7.23
N PRO A 73 -9.06 17.18 -7.48
CA PRO A 73 -9.70 17.33 -8.80
C PRO A 73 -8.78 17.85 -9.91
N THR A 74 -7.60 18.36 -9.55
CA THR A 74 -6.55 18.79 -10.50
C THR A 74 -5.60 17.67 -10.89
N SER A 75 -5.77 16.49 -10.29
CA SER A 75 -4.92 15.33 -10.49
C SER A 75 -5.54 14.34 -11.45
N GLU A 76 -4.74 13.69 -12.28
CA GLU A 76 -5.18 12.53 -13.07
C GLU A 76 -4.81 11.25 -12.33
N VAL A 77 -5.79 10.39 -12.05
CA VAL A 77 -5.62 9.17 -11.25
C VAL A 77 -5.82 7.93 -12.12
N ILE A 78 -4.85 7.03 -12.09
CA ILE A 78 -4.93 5.72 -12.74
C ILE A 78 -4.94 4.62 -11.68
N GLY A 79 -6.04 3.88 -11.61
CA GLY A 79 -6.11 2.65 -10.83
C GLY A 79 -5.82 1.44 -11.70
N THR A 80 -5.04 0.49 -11.20
CA THR A 80 -4.78 -0.79 -11.89
C THR A 80 -5.27 -1.96 -11.06
N ASP A 81 -5.79 -3.00 -11.70
CA ASP A 81 -6.10 -4.28 -11.05
C ASP A 81 -6.15 -5.41 -12.09
N LEU A 82 -6.07 -6.65 -11.63
CA LEU A 82 -6.30 -7.86 -12.45
C LEU A 82 -7.78 -8.06 -12.80
N SER A 83 -8.67 -7.24 -12.26
CA SER A 83 -10.10 -7.32 -12.42
C SER A 83 -10.76 -5.93 -12.50
N MET A 84 -11.78 -5.82 -13.36
CA MET A 84 -12.57 -4.59 -13.52
C MET A 84 -13.84 -4.68 -12.68
N ILE A 85 -13.72 -4.49 -11.37
CA ILE A 85 -14.85 -4.56 -10.40
C ILE A 85 -15.20 -3.21 -9.77
N GLN A 86 -14.57 -2.13 -10.22
CA GLN A 86 -14.66 -0.82 -9.57
C GLN A 86 -16.03 -0.19 -9.78
N PRO A 87 -16.62 0.43 -8.75
CA PRO A 87 -18.00 0.92 -8.79
C PRO A 87 -18.11 2.10 -9.76
N LEU A 88 -19.22 2.12 -10.52
CA LEU A 88 -19.56 3.22 -11.42
C LEU A 88 -20.58 4.17 -10.74
N PRO A 89 -20.59 5.47 -11.10
CA PRO A 89 -19.68 6.14 -12.04
C PRO A 89 -18.32 6.47 -11.41
N TRP A 90 -17.29 6.54 -12.24
CA TRP A 90 -15.97 7.04 -11.83
C TRP A 90 -15.95 8.57 -11.85
N THR A 91 -15.01 9.17 -11.11
CA THR A 91 -14.76 10.60 -11.21
C THR A 91 -14.17 10.95 -12.58
N PRO A 92 -14.40 12.16 -13.11
CA PRO A 92 -13.89 12.54 -14.45
C PRO A 92 -12.36 12.46 -14.58
N ASN A 93 -11.66 12.53 -13.46
CA ASN A 93 -10.20 12.51 -13.37
C ASN A 93 -9.64 11.18 -12.85
N CYS A 94 -10.45 10.12 -12.76
CA CYS A 94 -10.01 8.78 -12.39
C CYS A 94 -10.37 7.77 -13.48
N GLN A 95 -9.40 6.95 -13.87
CA GLN A 95 -9.58 5.85 -14.81
C GLN A 95 -9.04 4.54 -14.24
N PHE A 96 -9.65 3.42 -14.62
CA PHE A 96 -9.18 2.09 -14.25
C PHE A 96 -8.69 1.32 -15.48
N VAL A 97 -7.54 0.67 -15.32
CA VAL A 97 -6.89 -0.15 -16.34
C VAL A 97 -6.78 -1.58 -15.83
N LEU A 98 -7.20 -2.52 -16.67
CA LEU A 98 -6.98 -3.94 -16.44
C LEU A 98 -5.50 -4.25 -16.74
N GLU A 99 -4.70 -4.45 -15.71
CA GLU A 99 -3.25 -4.63 -15.82
C GLU A 99 -2.72 -5.51 -14.68
N ASN A 100 -1.83 -6.45 -15.02
CA ASN A 100 -0.99 -7.10 -14.04
C ASN A 100 0.28 -6.27 -13.80
N SER A 101 0.28 -5.48 -12.72
CA SER A 101 1.39 -4.59 -12.41
C SER A 101 2.74 -5.31 -12.16
N GLU A 102 2.75 -6.63 -11.91
CA GLU A 102 3.98 -7.45 -11.77
C GLU A 102 4.48 -8.03 -13.09
N THR A 103 3.60 -8.41 -14.03
CA THR A 103 4.03 -9.07 -15.27
C THR A 103 3.95 -8.20 -16.51
N ASP A 104 2.94 -7.35 -16.60
CA ASP A 104 2.66 -6.58 -17.81
C ASP A 104 3.61 -5.38 -17.93
N GLU A 105 3.86 -4.94 -19.16
CA GLU A 105 4.63 -3.73 -19.40
C GLU A 105 3.77 -2.50 -19.11
N TRP A 106 4.34 -1.52 -18.42
CA TRP A 106 3.66 -0.27 -18.06
C TRP A 106 3.70 0.68 -19.26
N LEU A 107 2.68 0.61 -20.12
CA LEU A 107 2.64 1.34 -21.40
C LEU A 107 2.00 2.74 -21.27
N TYR A 108 2.41 3.49 -20.24
CA TYR A 108 1.89 4.84 -19.99
C TYR A 108 2.63 5.88 -20.85
N PRO A 109 1.92 6.81 -21.52
CA PRO A 109 2.58 7.82 -22.34
C PRO A 109 3.34 8.88 -21.51
N GLN A 110 2.96 9.04 -20.24
CA GLN A 110 3.58 9.94 -19.27
C GLN A 110 4.16 9.16 -18.10
N LYS A 111 5.11 9.79 -17.41
CA LYS A 111 5.56 9.38 -16.09
C LYS A 111 4.61 9.89 -15.01
N PHE A 112 4.74 9.31 -13.82
CA PHE A 112 3.91 9.61 -12.66
C PHE A 112 4.65 10.50 -11.66
N ASP A 113 3.89 11.30 -10.93
CA ASP A 113 4.41 12.03 -9.77
C ASP A 113 4.32 11.20 -8.49
N TYR A 114 3.43 10.20 -8.47
CA TYR A 114 3.16 9.37 -7.30
C TYR A 114 2.65 7.98 -7.70
N VAL A 115 3.20 6.96 -7.04
CA VAL A 115 2.71 5.58 -7.13
C VAL A 115 2.36 5.09 -5.73
N HIS A 116 1.10 4.75 -5.51
CA HIS A 116 0.57 4.26 -4.25
C HIS A 116 0.25 2.78 -4.32
N LEU A 117 0.70 2.03 -3.32
CA LEU A 117 0.44 0.61 -3.16
C LEU A 117 -0.08 0.33 -1.75
N ARG A 118 -1.38 0.20 -1.60
CA ARG A 118 -2.01 -0.19 -0.34
C ARG A 118 -2.27 -1.69 -0.34
N GLY A 119 -2.22 -2.37 0.81
CA GLY A 119 -2.66 -3.75 1.06
C GLY A 119 -1.99 -4.90 0.28
N VAL A 120 -0.84 -4.69 -0.38
CA VAL A 120 -0.31 -5.53 -1.49
C VAL A 120 0.45 -6.78 -1.03
N LEU A 121 0.35 -7.08 0.26
CA LEU A 121 1.19 -8.05 0.93
C LEU A 121 1.10 -9.44 0.31
N SER A 122 -0.02 -9.82 -0.29
CA SER A 122 -0.17 -11.13 -0.92
C SER A 122 -0.17 -11.12 -2.44
N CYS A 123 -0.17 -9.96 -3.09
CA CYS A 123 -0.43 -9.88 -4.53
C CYS A 123 0.76 -10.22 -5.41
N PHE A 124 1.93 -9.69 -5.07
CA PHE A 124 3.12 -9.89 -5.88
C PHE A 124 3.94 -11.08 -5.42
N SER A 125 4.41 -11.87 -6.39
CA SER A 125 5.39 -12.93 -6.16
C SER A 125 6.76 -12.33 -5.84
N ASP A 126 7.16 -11.28 -6.56
CA ASP A 126 8.32 -10.45 -6.30
C ASP A 126 7.95 -8.95 -6.38
N VAL A 127 7.74 -8.35 -5.21
CA VAL A 127 7.44 -6.91 -5.08
C VAL A 127 8.56 -6.03 -5.65
N ARG A 128 9.80 -6.52 -5.73
CA ARG A 128 10.94 -5.73 -6.25
C ARG A 128 10.76 -5.41 -7.74
N THR A 129 10.09 -6.29 -8.49
CA THR A 129 9.75 -6.04 -9.90
C THR A 129 8.85 -4.82 -10.02
N VAL A 130 7.82 -4.75 -9.18
CA VAL A 130 6.86 -3.62 -9.15
C VAL A 130 7.55 -2.34 -8.67
N ILE A 131 8.37 -2.42 -7.63
CA ILE A 131 9.17 -1.29 -7.15
C ILE A 131 10.09 -0.74 -8.25
N ARG A 132 10.77 -1.61 -9.00
CA ARG A 132 11.64 -1.20 -10.11
C ARG A 132 10.85 -0.50 -11.21
N ARG A 133 9.68 -1.05 -11.58
CA ARG A 133 8.81 -0.45 -12.59
C ARG A 133 8.31 0.91 -12.15
N ALA A 134 7.86 1.03 -10.91
CA ALA A 134 7.46 2.32 -10.34
C ALA A 134 8.62 3.32 -10.40
N TYR A 135 9.85 2.92 -10.04
CA TYR A 135 11.03 3.78 -10.15
C TYR A 135 11.26 4.28 -11.59
N ASP A 136 11.15 3.40 -12.58
CA ASP A 136 11.38 3.75 -13.98
C ASP A 136 10.30 4.68 -14.54
N HIS A 137 9.06 4.56 -14.05
CA HIS A 137 7.88 5.33 -14.48
C HIS A 137 7.59 6.56 -13.62
N LEU A 138 8.34 6.80 -12.55
CA LEU A 138 8.24 8.02 -11.78
C LEU A 138 9.07 9.15 -12.41
N GLU A 139 8.58 10.37 -12.29
CA GLU A 139 9.34 11.59 -12.54
C GLU A 139 10.45 11.76 -11.51
N ALA A 140 11.47 12.54 -11.86
CA ALA A 140 12.51 12.91 -10.91
C ALA A 140 11.90 13.73 -9.76
N GLY A 141 11.96 13.21 -8.53
CA GLY A 141 11.29 13.82 -7.37
C GLY A 141 9.87 13.30 -7.11
N GLY A 142 9.39 12.34 -7.91
CA GLY A 142 8.17 11.61 -7.64
C GLY A 142 8.30 10.65 -6.46
N TRP A 143 7.16 10.21 -5.93
CA TRP A 143 7.06 9.44 -4.70
C TRP A 143 6.47 8.04 -4.93
N ILE A 144 6.94 7.08 -4.15
CA ILE A 144 6.29 5.78 -4.01
C ILE A 144 5.90 5.59 -2.55
N GLU A 145 4.68 5.13 -2.32
CA GLU A 145 4.16 4.88 -0.98
C GLU A 145 3.57 3.48 -0.89
N PHE A 146 3.97 2.75 0.16
CA PHE A 146 3.33 1.49 0.53
C PHE A 146 2.54 1.70 1.83
N GLN A 147 1.27 1.30 1.83
CA GLN A 147 0.43 1.20 3.04
C GLN A 147 -0.03 -0.24 3.21
N ASP A 148 0.75 -1.06 3.89
CA ASP A 148 0.56 -2.50 3.86
C ASP A 148 0.83 -3.14 5.20
N GLY A 149 -0.07 -4.02 5.64
CA GLY A 149 0.09 -4.70 6.92
C GLY A 149 1.14 -5.81 6.83
N VAL A 150 1.52 -6.35 7.97
CA VAL A 150 2.07 -7.71 8.06
C VAL A 150 0.99 -8.66 8.60
N PHE A 151 0.97 -9.91 8.15
CA PHE A 151 0.02 -10.88 8.68
C PHE A 151 0.38 -11.37 10.08
N GLU A 152 1.58 -11.08 10.58
CA GLU A 152 2.00 -11.41 11.95
C GLU A 152 1.25 -10.53 12.94
N LEU A 153 0.30 -11.13 13.66
CA LEU A 153 -0.45 -10.43 14.71
C LEU A 153 0.45 -10.23 15.92
N GLU A 154 0.33 -9.06 16.54
CA GLU A 154 1.06 -8.74 17.76
C GLU A 154 0.10 -8.63 18.94
N GLY A 155 0.47 -9.25 20.07
CA GLY A 155 -0.27 -9.17 21.32
C GLY A 155 0.05 -7.89 22.09
N HIS A 156 -0.89 -7.43 22.91
CA HIS A 156 -0.62 -6.38 23.89
C HIS A 156 0.37 -6.87 24.98
N GLU A 157 1.05 -5.93 25.63
CA GLU A 157 2.08 -6.21 26.64
C GLU A 157 1.56 -6.92 27.90
N ASP A 158 0.24 -6.97 28.10
CA ASP A 158 -0.39 -7.65 29.24
C ASP A 158 -0.47 -9.18 29.11
N GLY A 159 -0.01 -9.74 27.99
CA GLY A 159 0.02 -11.18 27.75
C GLY A 159 -1.34 -11.81 27.43
N SER A 160 -2.40 -11.00 27.28
CA SER A 160 -3.76 -11.50 27.00
C SER A 160 -3.91 -12.27 25.67
N PHE A 161 -2.97 -12.05 24.74
CA PHE A 161 -2.92 -12.74 23.47
C PHE A 161 -2.26 -14.13 23.54
N GLU A 162 -1.52 -14.42 24.61
CA GLU A 162 -0.74 -15.66 24.72
C GLU A 162 -1.64 -16.88 24.93
N ASN A 163 -1.25 -18.01 24.34
CA ASN A 163 -1.97 -19.29 24.42
C ASN A 163 -3.39 -19.28 23.84
N THR A 164 -3.77 -18.21 23.14
CA THR A 164 -5.06 -18.09 22.45
C THR A 164 -5.12 -18.97 21.19
N ALA A 165 -6.31 -19.31 20.72
CA ALA A 165 -6.48 -19.91 19.41
C ALA A 165 -6.04 -18.96 18.29
N LEU A 166 -6.23 -17.65 18.45
CA LEU A 166 -5.84 -16.61 17.50
C LEU A 166 -4.32 -16.56 17.31
N GLN A 167 -3.53 -16.61 18.38
CA GLN A 167 -2.07 -16.71 18.29
C GLN A 167 -1.63 -18.00 17.59
N ARG A 168 -2.20 -19.14 18.00
CA ARG A 168 -1.89 -20.44 17.38
C ARG A 168 -2.25 -20.47 15.90
N TRP A 169 -3.40 -19.92 15.54
CA TRP A 169 -3.87 -19.79 14.17
C TRP A 169 -2.92 -18.93 13.35
N ASN A 170 -2.48 -17.78 13.89
CA ASN A 170 -1.55 -16.90 13.20
C ASN A 170 -0.18 -17.56 12.93
N ALA A 171 0.36 -18.29 13.92
CA ALA A 171 1.58 -19.07 13.74
C ALA A 171 1.42 -20.18 12.67
N LEU A 172 0.26 -20.86 12.64
CA LEU A 172 -0.04 -21.87 11.64
C LEU A 172 -0.18 -21.27 10.23
N LEU A 173 -0.73 -20.06 10.10
CA LEU A 173 -0.76 -19.36 8.82
C LEU A 173 0.65 -19.05 8.31
N GLY A 174 1.55 -18.56 9.16
CA GLY A 174 2.95 -18.33 8.78
C GLY A 174 3.63 -19.62 8.31
N LYS A 175 3.43 -20.73 9.03
CA LYS A 175 3.94 -22.06 8.65
C LYS A 175 3.36 -22.52 7.29
N GLY A 176 2.06 -22.39 7.11
CA GLY A 176 1.35 -22.78 5.89
C GLY A 176 1.78 -21.96 4.67
N ALA A 177 1.87 -20.64 4.84
CA ALA A 177 2.36 -19.73 3.81
C ALA A 177 3.77 -20.11 3.37
N ALA A 178 4.69 -20.33 4.32
CA ALA A 178 6.05 -20.76 4.00
C ALA A 178 6.09 -22.10 3.24
N ALA A 179 5.24 -23.07 3.61
CA ALA A 179 5.12 -24.34 2.89
C ALA A 179 4.64 -24.16 1.44
N CYS A 180 3.87 -23.10 1.17
CA CYS A 180 3.43 -22.70 -0.17
C CYS A 180 4.42 -21.77 -0.89
N GLY A 181 5.60 -21.51 -0.33
CA GLY A 181 6.56 -20.54 -0.89
C GLY A 181 6.11 -19.08 -0.81
N ARG A 182 5.18 -18.76 0.09
CA ARG A 182 4.70 -17.39 0.35
C ARG A 182 5.37 -16.84 1.61
N ASP A 183 5.63 -15.54 1.60
CA ASP A 183 6.18 -14.82 2.74
C ASP A 183 5.20 -13.74 3.21
N PHE A 184 4.65 -13.97 4.40
CA PHE A 184 3.66 -13.11 5.06
C PHE A 184 4.27 -11.96 5.86
N ALA A 185 5.61 -11.94 6.00
CA ALA A 185 6.37 -10.85 6.60
C ALA A 185 7.04 -9.97 5.53
N LYS A 186 6.73 -10.15 4.24
CA LYS A 186 7.44 -9.48 3.14
C LYS A 186 7.40 -7.94 3.21
N ALA A 187 6.34 -7.35 3.77
CA ALA A 187 6.24 -5.90 3.96
C ALA A 187 7.35 -5.33 4.84
N ARG A 188 7.88 -6.11 5.80
CA ARG A 188 9.03 -5.71 6.66
C ARG A 188 10.31 -5.40 5.86
N ARG A 189 10.35 -5.74 4.57
CA ARG A 189 11.52 -5.52 3.69
C ARG A 189 11.30 -4.44 2.64
N TYR A 190 10.11 -3.83 2.58
CA TYR A 190 9.81 -2.79 1.58
C TYR A 190 10.80 -1.64 1.64
N LYS A 191 11.12 -1.13 2.85
CA LYS A 191 12.12 -0.07 3.03
C LYS A 191 13.47 -0.40 2.39
N GLN A 192 13.96 -1.63 2.58
CA GLN A 192 15.22 -2.04 1.97
C GLN A 192 15.09 -2.19 0.46
N HIS A 193 14.00 -2.78 -0.03
CA HIS A 193 13.75 -2.92 -1.47
C HIS A 193 13.63 -1.59 -2.20
N LEU A 194 13.03 -0.57 -1.57
CA LEU A 194 13.00 0.80 -2.09
C LEU A 194 14.41 1.39 -2.21
N ARG A 195 15.24 1.25 -1.18
CA ARG A 195 16.64 1.70 -1.21
C ARG A 195 17.46 1.00 -2.29
N ASP A 196 17.32 -0.33 -2.39
CA ASP A 196 18.01 -1.14 -3.40
C ASP A 196 17.59 -0.77 -4.83
N ALA A 197 16.37 -0.26 -5.01
CA ALA A 197 15.88 0.20 -6.30
C ALA A 197 16.47 1.55 -6.72
N GLY A 198 16.90 2.38 -5.77
CA GLY A 198 17.46 3.71 -6.00
C GLY A 198 16.65 4.84 -5.40
N PHE A 199 15.55 4.55 -4.70
CA PHE A 199 14.79 5.58 -3.99
C PHE A 199 15.62 6.18 -2.85
N VAL A 200 15.49 7.49 -2.69
CA VAL A 200 16.10 8.27 -1.61
C VAL A 200 15.03 8.68 -0.59
N ASP A 201 15.45 9.25 0.53
CA ASP A 201 14.56 9.72 1.60
C ASP A 201 13.55 8.68 2.12
N VAL A 202 13.89 7.39 2.02
CA VAL A 202 13.00 6.28 2.39
C VAL A 202 12.72 6.28 3.90
N GLN A 203 11.48 6.64 4.23
CA GLN A 203 10.90 6.54 5.57
C GLN A 203 10.08 5.27 5.72
N GLU A 204 9.95 4.82 6.96
CA GLU A 204 9.08 3.70 7.34
C GLU A 204 8.50 4.03 8.70
N ARG A 205 7.19 3.85 8.83
CA ARG A 205 6.44 4.01 10.07
C ARG A 205 5.60 2.76 10.24
N THR A 206 5.50 2.30 11.48
CA THR A 206 4.59 1.21 11.84
C THR A 206 3.55 1.77 12.78
N VAL A 207 2.28 1.52 12.48
CA VAL A 207 1.14 1.85 13.32
C VAL A 207 0.47 0.55 13.75
N MET A 208 0.26 0.41 15.06
CA MET A 208 -0.43 -0.76 15.60
C MET A 208 -1.94 -0.56 15.48
N VAL A 209 -2.54 -1.21 14.49
CA VAL A 209 -3.99 -1.16 14.26
C VAL A 209 -4.66 -2.17 15.17
N PRO A 210 -5.52 -1.77 16.13
CA PRO A 210 -6.15 -2.71 17.03
C PRO A 210 -7.03 -3.70 16.28
N GLY A 211 -7.08 -4.93 16.81
CA GLY A 211 -7.99 -5.98 16.41
C GLY A 211 -8.98 -6.27 17.54
N GLY A 212 -10.26 -5.97 17.32
CA GLY A 212 -11.32 -6.16 18.32
C GLY A 212 -11.54 -4.93 19.23
N PRO A 213 -12.63 -4.92 20.01
CA PRO A 213 -13.12 -3.75 20.74
C PRO A 213 -12.49 -3.58 22.13
N TRP A 214 -11.17 -3.70 22.25
CA TRP A 214 -10.48 -3.76 23.56
C TRP A 214 -9.84 -2.45 24.04
N HIS A 215 -9.80 -1.40 23.20
CA HIS A 215 -9.39 -0.07 23.64
C HIS A 215 -10.51 0.57 24.47
N ASP A 216 -10.30 0.69 25.78
CA ASP A 216 -11.29 1.21 26.71
C ASP A 216 -11.31 2.75 26.78
N ASP A 217 -10.15 3.38 26.60
CA ASP A 217 -9.97 4.83 26.79
C ASP A 217 -9.98 5.64 25.48
N ASP A 218 -10.12 4.98 24.34
CA ASP A 218 -10.12 5.62 23.01
C ASP A 218 -11.24 5.05 22.13
N ASP A 219 -12.34 5.81 22.05
CA ASP A 219 -13.52 5.46 21.24
C ASP A 219 -13.18 5.28 19.76
N LYS A 220 -12.21 6.04 19.22
CA LYS A 220 -11.80 5.93 17.82
C LYS A 220 -11.06 4.62 17.59
N MET A 221 -10.10 4.28 18.45
CA MET A 221 -9.37 3.01 18.36
C MET A 221 -10.28 1.80 18.58
N LYS A 222 -11.30 1.94 19.44
CA LYS A 222 -12.33 0.92 19.62
C LYS A 222 -13.13 0.67 18.34
N VAL A 223 -13.56 1.74 17.66
CA VAL A 223 -14.26 1.64 16.37
C VAL A 223 -13.37 1.01 15.30
N ILE A 224 -12.12 1.45 15.19
CA ILE A 224 -11.13 0.85 14.27
C ILE A 224 -10.98 -0.65 14.55
N GLY A 225 -10.84 -1.02 15.83
CA GLY A 225 -10.73 -2.40 16.26
C GLY A 225 -11.91 -3.27 15.84
N VAL A 226 -13.14 -2.74 15.93
CA VAL A 226 -14.35 -3.42 15.42
C VAL A 226 -14.31 -3.60 13.91
N TYR A 227 -13.87 -2.60 13.14
CA TYR A 227 -13.74 -2.74 11.69
C TYR A 227 -12.67 -3.78 11.32
N THR A 228 -11.51 -3.77 11.97
CA THR A 228 -10.45 -4.77 11.78
C THR A 228 -10.98 -6.18 12.09
N ALA A 229 -11.67 -6.36 13.22
CA ALA A 229 -12.28 -7.63 13.59
C ALA A 229 -13.31 -8.10 12.54
N ASN A 230 -14.11 -7.18 12.00
CA ASN A 230 -15.07 -7.51 10.94
C ASN A 230 -14.38 -7.97 9.65
N VAL A 231 -13.31 -7.29 9.21
CA VAL A 231 -12.51 -7.71 8.06
C VAL A 231 -11.93 -9.11 8.27
N MET A 232 -11.42 -9.39 9.48
CA MET A 232 -10.90 -10.72 9.81
C MET A 232 -11.98 -11.80 9.74
N LEU A 233 -13.16 -11.55 10.34
CA LEU A 233 -14.25 -12.53 10.41
C LEU A 233 -14.94 -12.81 9.08
N THR A 234 -15.02 -11.80 8.20
CA THR A 234 -15.77 -11.86 6.95
C THR A 234 -14.90 -12.24 5.74
N GLY A 235 -13.62 -11.87 5.75
CA GLY A 235 -12.70 -12.16 4.67
C GLY A 235 -11.57 -13.11 5.08
N VAL A 236 -10.72 -12.66 6.00
CA VAL A 236 -9.39 -13.28 6.22
C VAL A 236 -9.50 -14.71 6.76
N VAL A 237 -10.31 -14.94 7.80
CA VAL A 237 -10.38 -16.24 8.49
C VAL A 237 -10.78 -17.36 7.54
N GLU A 238 -11.79 -17.14 6.69
CA GLU A 238 -12.25 -18.17 5.74
C GLU A 238 -11.28 -18.31 4.55
N SER A 239 -10.83 -17.19 3.97
CA SER A 239 -9.94 -17.22 2.81
C SER A 239 -8.58 -17.86 3.10
N PHE A 240 -8.17 -17.94 4.37
CA PHE A 240 -6.83 -18.40 4.78
C PHE A 240 -6.81 -19.86 5.23
N LYS A 241 -7.96 -20.55 5.29
CA LYS A 241 -8.05 -22.00 5.57
C LYS A 241 -7.10 -22.88 4.73
N PRO A 242 -6.86 -22.61 3.41
CA PRO A 242 -5.90 -23.40 2.64
C PRO A 242 -4.47 -23.39 3.19
N PHE A 243 -4.05 -22.30 3.85
CA PHE A 243 -2.73 -22.25 4.50
C PHE A 243 -2.69 -23.14 5.74
N LEU A 244 -3.78 -23.23 6.50
CA LEU A 244 -3.86 -24.15 7.64
C LEU A 244 -3.73 -25.61 7.20
N ALA A 245 -4.38 -25.99 6.10
CA ALA A 245 -4.22 -27.31 5.50
C ALA A 245 -2.75 -27.54 5.06
N SER A 246 -2.13 -26.53 4.44
CA SER A 246 -0.72 -26.57 4.03
C SER A 246 0.26 -26.64 5.21
N ALA A 247 -0.15 -26.17 6.39
CA ALA A 247 0.58 -26.32 7.64
C ALA A 247 0.49 -27.74 8.24
N GLY A 248 -0.31 -28.62 7.63
CA GLY A 248 -0.47 -30.03 7.99
C GLY A 248 -1.72 -30.37 8.78
N LEU A 249 -2.67 -29.45 8.94
CA LEU A 249 -3.92 -29.72 9.66
C LEU A 249 -4.88 -30.55 8.79
N SER A 250 -5.56 -31.49 9.44
CA SER A 250 -6.74 -32.14 8.87
C SER A 250 -7.91 -31.16 8.74
N GLN A 251 -8.88 -31.49 7.90
CA GLN A 251 -10.08 -30.67 7.72
C GLN A 251 -10.82 -30.42 9.05
N ALA A 252 -10.90 -31.43 9.92
CA ALA A 252 -11.55 -31.29 11.23
C ALA A 252 -10.80 -30.31 12.14
N GLU A 253 -9.47 -30.34 12.13
CA GLU A 253 -8.64 -29.40 12.90
C GLU A 253 -8.76 -27.97 12.36
N VAL A 254 -8.80 -27.80 11.03
CA VAL A 254 -9.03 -26.50 10.39
C VAL A 254 -10.36 -25.90 10.84
N GLU A 255 -11.45 -26.66 10.80
CA GLU A 255 -12.75 -26.14 11.23
C GLU A 255 -12.79 -25.84 12.74
N THR A 256 -12.13 -26.69 13.55
CA THR A 256 -12.03 -26.48 15.00
C THR A 256 -11.32 -25.17 15.33
N ILE A 257 -10.10 -24.97 14.82
CA ILE A 257 -9.35 -23.74 15.11
C ILE A 257 -10.02 -22.49 14.54
N THR A 258 -10.65 -22.59 13.36
CA THR A 258 -11.43 -21.49 12.78
C THR A 258 -12.58 -21.07 13.70
N ALA A 259 -13.33 -22.03 14.25
CA ALA A 259 -14.42 -21.75 15.18
C ALA A 259 -13.94 -21.16 16.52
N GLU A 260 -12.76 -21.56 17.00
CA GLU A 260 -12.12 -20.94 18.18
C GLU A 260 -11.73 -19.48 17.89
N VAL A 261 -11.01 -19.24 16.79
CA VAL A 261 -10.56 -17.91 16.35
C VAL A 261 -11.73 -16.93 16.19
N ARG A 262 -12.84 -17.38 15.58
CA ARG A 262 -14.03 -16.53 15.40
C ARG A 262 -14.63 -16.04 16.72
N ARG A 263 -14.50 -16.82 17.80
CA ARG A 263 -14.96 -16.42 19.14
C ARG A 263 -13.99 -15.42 19.78
N GLU A 264 -12.69 -15.63 19.59
CA GLU A 264 -11.64 -14.81 20.21
C GLU A 264 -11.45 -13.44 19.56
N ILE A 265 -11.68 -13.29 18.24
CA ILE A 265 -11.47 -12.01 17.52
C ILE A 265 -12.27 -10.84 18.13
N LEU A 266 -13.47 -11.10 18.67
CA LEU A 266 -14.33 -10.08 19.29
C LEU A 266 -14.28 -10.10 20.81
N ASP A 267 -13.46 -10.97 21.42
CA ASP A 267 -13.32 -11.02 22.87
C ASP A 267 -12.48 -9.81 23.34
N PRO A 268 -13.06 -8.85 24.07
CA PRO A 268 -12.33 -7.65 24.50
C PRO A 268 -11.24 -7.97 25.55
N SER A 269 -11.24 -9.18 26.12
CA SER A 269 -10.18 -9.63 27.02
C SER A 269 -8.92 -10.09 26.28
N ILE A 270 -8.99 -10.34 24.97
CA ILE A 270 -7.85 -10.73 24.12
C ILE A 270 -7.41 -9.51 23.33
N ARG A 271 -6.27 -8.93 23.71
CA ARG A 271 -5.78 -7.68 23.12
C ARG A 271 -4.69 -7.95 22.09
N TRP A 272 -5.00 -7.67 20.83
CA TRP A 272 -4.11 -7.91 19.70
C TRP A 272 -4.24 -6.78 18.66
N SER A 273 -3.20 -6.64 17.85
CA SER A 273 -3.08 -5.61 16.81
C SER A 273 -2.42 -6.15 15.55
N ILE A 274 -2.65 -5.46 14.43
CA ILE A 274 -1.96 -5.66 13.15
C ILE A 274 -0.96 -4.52 12.99
N PRO A 275 0.35 -4.80 12.83
CA PRO A 275 1.30 -3.78 12.40
C PRO A 275 1.01 -3.39 10.94
N LEU A 276 0.69 -2.11 10.72
CA LEU A 276 0.50 -1.47 9.41
C LEU A 276 1.66 -0.51 9.10
#